data_AF-A0A6V8CFH3-F1
#
_entry.id   AF-A0A6V8CFH3-F1
#
_cell.length_a   1.000
_cell.length_b   1.000
_cell.length_c   1.000
_cell.angle_alpha   90.00
_cell.angle_beta   90.00
_cell.angle_gamma   90.00
#
_symmetry.space_group_name_H-M   'P 1'
#
loop_
_entity.id
_entity.type
_entity.pdbx_description
1 polymer ?
#
loop_
_entity_poly.entity_id
_entity_poly.type
_entity_poly.pdbx_seq_one_letter_code
_entity_poly.pdbx_strand_id
1 'polypeptide(L)'
;MEIPAYSRSWTEIEEMLAEAQEQMLEQKTKFNHRKRIDDKGGCRRAAAKFARAKGMVDILTWVIGGKDVLDPMSGFEEVSENPSHTDNFRSYVNAR
;
A
#
# COMPACT_ATOMS: atom_id res chain seq x y z
N MET A 1 15.81 -28.19 6.11
CA MET A 1 15.39 -27.11 5.21
C MET A 1 13.94 -26.84 5.57
N GLU A 2 13.64 -25.78 6.32
CA GLU A 2 12.23 -25.46 6.60
C GLU A 2 11.58 -25.07 5.28
N ILE A 3 10.57 -25.85 4.90
CA ILE A 3 9.71 -25.49 3.78
C ILE A 3 9.02 -24.20 4.22
N PRO A 4 9.10 -23.09 3.46
CA PRO A 4 8.38 -21.89 3.82
C PRO A 4 6.90 -22.27 4.00
N ALA A 5 6.33 -21.91 5.15
CA ALA A 5 4.93 -22.23 5.47
C ALA A 5 3.92 -21.63 4.46
N TYR A 6 4.40 -20.74 3.59
CA TYR A 6 3.66 -20.15 2.50
C TYR A 6 3.84 -20.96 1.22
N SER A 7 2.97 -21.96 1.02
CA SER A 7 2.75 -22.61 -0.28
C SER A 7 1.51 -22.03 -0.95
N ARG A 8 1.38 -20.69 -1.00
CA ARG A 8 0.25 -20.08 -1.70
C ARG A 8 0.41 -20.30 -3.20
N SER A 9 -0.64 -20.80 -3.83
CA SER A 9 -0.77 -20.89 -5.27
C SER A 9 -0.90 -19.50 -5.90
N TRP A 10 -0.61 -19.39 -7.20
CA TRP A 10 -0.84 -18.16 -7.95
C TRP A 10 -2.30 -17.69 -7.87
N THR A 11 -3.25 -18.64 -7.88
CA THR A 11 -4.68 -18.36 -7.72
C THR A 11 -4.99 -17.68 -6.38
N GLU A 12 -4.40 -18.13 -5.28
CA GLU A 12 -4.61 -17.47 -3.98
C GLU A 12 -4.01 -16.06 -3.95
N ILE A 13 -2.90 -15.81 -4.66
CA ILE A 13 -2.31 -14.46 -4.77
C ILE A 13 -3.21 -13.54 -5.59
N GLU A 14 -3.82 -14.05 -6.67
CA GLU A 14 -4.82 -13.32 -7.47
C GLU A 14 -6.10 -13.02 -6.67
N GLU A 15 -6.56 -13.97 -5.85
CA GLU A 15 -7.69 -13.75 -4.93
C GLU A 15 -7.36 -12.67 -3.88
N MET A 16 -6.17 -12.73 -3.27
CA MET A 16 -5.70 -11.70 -2.34
C MET A 16 -5.63 -10.32 -3.02
N LEU A 17 -5.23 -10.26 -4.29
CA LEU A 17 -5.22 -9.01 -5.05
C LEU A 17 -6.65 -8.48 -5.24
N ALA A 18 -7.60 -9.34 -5.62
CA ALA A 18 -9.00 -8.96 -5.77
C ALA A 18 -9.60 -8.43 -4.45
N GLU A 19 -9.33 -9.10 -3.33
CA GLU A 19 -9.76 -8.65 -2.00
C GLU A 19 -9.15 -7.30 -1.62
N ALA A 20 -7.85 -7.09 -1.88
CA ALA A 20 -7.18 -5.83 -1.60
C ALA A 20 -7.76 -4.67 -2.44
N GLN A 21 -8.09 -4.93 -3.71
CA GLN A 21 -8.75 -3.97 -4.59
C GLN A 21 -10.15 -3.61 -4.10
N GLU A 22 -10.94 -4.60 -3.67
CA GLU A 22 -12.26 -4.38 -3.10
C GLU A 22 -12.18 -3.51 -1.85
N GLN A 23 -11.30 -3.86 -0.91
CA GLN A 23 -11.10 -3.08 0.31
C GLN A 23 -10.67 -1.64 -0.01
N MET A 24 -9.77 -1.45 -0.96
CA MET A 24 -9.35 -0.11 -1.40
C MET A 24 -10.54 0.72 -1.91
N LEU A 25 -11.37 0.17 -2.80
CA LEU A 25 -12.55 0.85 -3.34
C LEU A 25 -13.61 1.12 -2.27
N GLU A 26 -13.80 0.18 -1.33
CA GLU A 26 -14.71 0.32 -0.22
C GLU A 26 -14.29 1.48 0.70
N GLN A 27 -12.99 1.58 1.04
CA GLN A 27 -12.50 2.68 1.87
C GLN A 27 -12.57 4.03 1.16
N LYS A 28 -12.36 4.07 -0.17
CA LYS A 28 -12.57 5.27 -0.98
C LYS A 28 -14.03 5.74 -0.92
N THR A 29 -14.97 4.80 -1.03
CA THR A 29 -16.40 5.08 -0.92
C THR A 29 -16.77 5.58 0.49
N LYS A 30 -16.27 4.91 1.53
CA LYS A 30 -16.44 5.34 2.93
C LYS A 30 -15.88 6.75 3.14
N PHE A 31 -14.68 7.05 2.65
CA PHE A 31 -14.09 8.38 2.75
C PHE A 31 -14.99 9.45 2.12
N ASN A 32 -15.47 9.22 0.89
CA ASN A 32 -16.35 10.16 0.19
C ASN A 32 -17.66 10.40 0.97
N HIS A 33 -18.25 9.34 1.54
CA HIS A 33 -19.42 9.47 2.39
C HIS A 33 -19.12 10.29 3.66
N ARG A 34 -18.03 9.98 4.37
CA ARG A 34 -17.61 10.72 5.58
C ARG A 34 -17.31 12.19 5.30
N LYS A 35 -16.74 12.49 4.13
CA LYS A 35 -16.48 13.86 3.67
C LYS A 35 -17.78 14.64 3.47
N ARG A 36 -18.85 14.01 2.97
CA ARG A 36 -20.16 14.64 2.76
C ARG A 36 -20.87 15.00 4.07
N ILE A 37 -20.63 14.24 5.14
CA ILE A 37 -21.22 14.48 6.47
C ILE A 37 -20.29 15.24 7.42
N ASP A 38 -19.20 15.83 6.90
CA ASP A 38 -18.13 16.53 7.65
C ASP A 38 -17.53 15.72 8.83
N ASP A 39 -17.53 14.39 8.74
CA ASP A 39 -16.86 13.52 9.71
C ASP A 39 -15.36 13.45 9.43
N LYS A 40 -14.61 14.44 9.94
CA LYS A 40 -13.15 14.54 9.79
C LYS A 40 -12.41 13.34 10.40
N GLY A 41 -12.89 12.81 11.53
CA GLY A 41 -12.30 11.64 12.17
C GLY A 41 -12.47 10.37 11.33
N GLY A 42 -13.67 10.18 10.78
CA GLY A 42 -13.99 9.12 9.83
C GLY A 42 -13.19 9.22 8.54
N CYS A 43 -13.01 10.44 8.00
CA CYS A 43 -12.16 10.68 6.83
C CYS A 43 -10.72 10.20 7.08
N ARG A 44 -10.09 10.59 8.20
CA ARG A 44 -8.72 10.16 8.51
C ARG A 44 -8.61 8.63 8.63
N ARG A 45 -9.56 7.99 9.31
CA ARG A 45 -9.57 6.51 9.45
C ARG A 45 -9.76 5.82 8.10
N ALA A 46 -10.68 6.29 7.26
CA ALA A 46 -10.91 5.72 5.94
C ALA A 46 -9.69 5.92 5.02
N ALA A 47 -9.05 7.10 5.05
CA ALA A 47 -7.83 7.37 4.29
C ALA A 47 -6.66 6.48 4.70
N ALA A 48 -6.46 6.26 6.01
CA ALA A 48 -5.41 5.36 6.49
C ALA A 48 -5.64 3.90 6.05
N LYS A 49 -6.89 3.43 6.08
CA LYS A 49 -7.24 2.08 5.59
C LYS A 49 -7.08 1.98 4.07
N PHE A 50 -7.49 3.01 3.33
CA PHE A 50 -7.28 3.10 1.88
C PHE A 50 -5.78 2.98 1.53
N ALA A 51 -4.92 3.74 2.21
CA ALA A 51 -3.48 3.72 1.95
C ALA A 51 -2.87 2.32 2.18
N ARG A 52 -3.29 1.63 3.25
CA ARG A 52 -2.87 0.25 3.53
C ARG A 52 -3.32 -0.72 2.43
N ALA A 53 -4.60 -0.67 2.05
CA ALA A 53 -5.14 -1.53 1.00
C ALA A 53 -4.46 -1.26 -0.35
N LYS A 54 -4.24 0.01 -0.71
CA LYS A 54 -3.49 0.39 -1.91
C LYS A 54 -2.06 -0.18 -1.89
N GLY A 55 -1.34 -0.08 -0.77
CA GLY A 55 0.00 -0.66 -0.66
C GLY A 55 0.02 -2.17 -0.89
N MET A 56 -1.02 -2.89 -0.43
CA MET A 56 -1.16 -4.32 -0.72
C MET A 56 -1.45 -4.58 -2.21
N VAL A 57 -2.33 -3.78 -2.83
CA VAL A 57 -2.60 -3.87 -4.28
C VAL A 57 -1.32 -3.65 -5.08
N ASP A 58 -0.53 -2.63 -4.73
CA ASP A 58 0.73 -2.32 -5.41
C ASP A 58 1.69 -3.51 -5.30
N ILE A 59 1.91 -4.06 -4.10
CA ILE A 59 2.81 -5.21 -3.89
C ILE A 59 2.32 -6.46 -4.64
N LEU A 60 1.05 -6.81 -4.51
CA LEU A 60 0.51 -8.03 -5.14
C LEU A 60 0.51 -7.92 -6.68
N THR A 61 0.22 -6.74 -7.21
CA THR A 61 0.29 -6.50 -8.66
C THR A 61 1.73 -6.60 -9.16
N TRP A 62 2.72 -6.12 -8.40
CA TRP A 62 4.13 -6.32 -8.71
C TRP A 62 4.54 -7.80 -8.68
N VAL A 63 4.11 -8.56 -7.66
CA VAL A 63 4.39 -10.01 -7.54
C VAL A 63 3.86 -10.81 -8.73
N ILE A 64 2.69 -10.46 -9.25
CA ILE A 64 2.08 -11.12 -10.42
C ILE A 64 2.74 -10.65 -11.75
N GLY A 65 3.55 -9.60 -11.73
CA GLY A 65 4.20 -9.04 -12.92
C GLY A 65 3.30 -8.10 -13.73
N GLY A 66 2.38 -7.40 -13.06
CA GLY A 66 1.53 -6.39 -13.70
C GLY A 66 2.34 -5.26 -14.33
N LYS A 67 2.02 -4.93 -15.58
CA LYS A 67 2.58 -3.76 -16.27
C LYS A 67 2.08 -2.50 -15.56
N ASP A 68 2.95 -1.51 -15.38
CA ASP A 68 2.67 -0.20 -14.74
C ASP A 68 2.78 -0.13 -13.21
N VAL A 69 3.38 -1.13 -12.54
CA VAL A 69 3.66 -1.06 -11.10
C VAL A 69 5.14 -0.83 -10.85
N LEU A 70 5.44 0.21 -10.07
CA LEU A 70 6.79 0.50 -9.60
C LEU A 70 7.28 -0.64 -8.71
N ASP A 71 8.53 -1.03 -8.89
CA ASP A 71 9.19 -1.96 -7.99
C ASP A 71 9.13 -1.39 -6.56
N PRO A 72 8.48 -2.06 -5.59
CA PRO A 72 8.37 -1.59 -4.22
C PRO A 72 9.74 -1.40 -3.54
N MET A 73 10.80 -2.01 -4.08
CA MET A 73 12.19 -1.89 -3.63
C MET A 73 12.98 -0.77 -4.34
N SER A 74 12.45 -0.15 -5.39
CA SER A 74 13.16 0.91 -6.14
C SER A 74 13.53 2.14 -5.31
N GLY A 75 12.84 2.39 -4.20
CA GLY A 75 13.17 3.45 -3.24
C GLY A 75 14.23 3.07 -2.19
N PHE A 76 14.75 1.84 -2.25
CA PHE A 76 15.71 1.27 -1.30
C PHE A 76 17.10 1.03 -1.90
N GLU A 77 17.38 1.54 -3.10
CA GLU A 77 18.73 1.44 -3.69
C GLU A 77 19.80 2.02 -2.75
N GLU A 78 20.94 1.34 -2.74
CA GLU A 78 21.94 1.25 -1.68
C GLU A 78 22.33 2.59 -1.03
N VAL A 79 22.26 2.62 0.30
CA VAL A 79 23.20 3.43 1.11
C VAL A 79 24.59 2.86 0.84
N SER A 80 25.19 3.27 -0.27
CA SER A 80 26.64 3.29 -0.42
C SER A 80 27.17 4.11 0.76
N GLU A 81 28.17 3.57 1.46
CA GLU A 81 28.78 4.14 2.66
C GLU A 81 29.26 5.59 2.43
N ASN A 82 28.36 6.56 2.57
CA ASN A 82 28.65 7.99 2.66
C ASN A 82 27.50 8.66 3.43
N PRO A 83 27.69 9.05 4.70
CA PRO A 83 26.63 9.56 5.55
C PRO A 83 26.41 11.05 5.28
N SER A 84 25.79 11.41 4.16
CA SER A 84 25.32 12.79 3.96
C SER A 84 24.23 12.95 2.89
N HIS A 85 23.05 12.35 3.06
CA HIS A 85 21.84 12.95 2.46
C HIS A 85 20.52 12.48 3.11
N THR A 86 20.11 13.28 4.10
CA THR A 86 18.73 13.72 4.42
C THR A 86 17.55 12.75 4.28
N ASP A 87 17.03 12.37 5.46
CA ASP A 87 15.69 11.87 5.79
C ASP A 87 14.53 12.34 4.88
N ASN A 88 14.07 11.46 3.98
CA ASN A 88 12.80 11.63 3.27
C ASN A 88 11.56 11.23 4.09
N PHE A 89 11.73 10.72 5.32
CA PHE A 89 10.61 10.34 6.21
C PHE A 89 9.83 11.54 6.73
N ARG A 90 10.44 12.74 6.74
CA ARG A 90 9.83 13.99 7.20
C ARG A 90 8.75 14.56 6.26
N SER A 91 8.72 14.14 5.00
CA SER A 91 7.79 14.67 3.98
C SER A 91 6.35 14.16 4.17
N TYR A 92 6.19 12.96 4.72
CA TYR A 92 4.86 12.37 4.98
C TYR A 92 4.19 12.88 6.26
N VAL A 93 4.96 13.46 7.19
CA VAL A 93 4.46 13.88 8.51
C VAL A 93 4.05 15.37 8.54
N ASN A 94 4.41 16.17 7.54
CA ASN A 94 4.20 17.62 7.51
C ASN A 94 3.24 18.15 6.42
N ALA A 95 2.45 17.29 5.76
CA ALA A 95 1.33 17.77 4.93
C ALA A 95 0.18 18.20 5.85
N ARG A 96 0.32 19.42 6.38
CA ARG A 96 -0.65 20.13 7.21
C ARG A 96 -1.66 20.87 6.33
#